data_AF-B6U7B6-F1
#
_entry.id   AF-B6U7B6-F1
#
_cell.length_a   1.000
_cell.length_b   1.000
_cell.length_c   1.000
_cell.angle_alpha   90.00
_cell.angle_beta   90.00
_cell.angle_gamma   90.00
#
_symmetry.space_group_name_H-M   'P 1'
#
loop_
_entity.id
_entity.type
_entity.pdbx_description
1 polymer ?
#
loop_
_entity_poly.entity_id
_entity_poly.type
_entity_poly.pdbx_seq_one_letter_code
_entity_poly.pdbx_strand_id
1 'polypeptide(L)'
;MADTVQYRLERMTDELDDLERRGLFTRGELADVVRKRRDFEYRLRRHSPLRQDFLDYIAYELRLDSLRNLRKRAIIRAAAEDDDDDEEEPQHDARSSDDEGGRRKRKKDKSKKKWKKSVSDVAGVLRVLDIYRMATVRFKGDLDLWFRYLEFCRDKRHGRMKQVLAQAIRFHPKVPGLWIYAAAWEFDQNLNVAAARALMQSGLRSCPQSEDMWIEYLRMELTYLNKLKARKVALGEDVKTLQKKDNDASQWKEENKELFMPLNEQVKDPKEPGSAGDALEEKEDLFWVESCVPAVLGNQDQDVSFFAVMKC
;
A
#
# COMPACT_ATOMS: atom_id res chain seq x y z
N MET A 1 -20.41 23.51 21.48
CA MET A 1 -18.97 23.42 21.12
C MET A 1 -18.20 22.63 22.18
N ALA A 2 -18.27 23.02 23.45
CA ALA A 2 -17.63 22.31 24.56
C ALA A 2 -18.14 20.87 24.74
N ASP A 3 -19.46 20.65 24.72
CA ASP A 3 -20.04 19.31 24.96
C ASP A 3 -19.59 18.27 23.91
N THR A 4 -19.46 18.69 22.65
CA THR A 4 -18.98 17.82 21.58
C THR A 4 -17.50 17.46 21.75
N VAL A 5 -16.69 18.41 22.24
CA VAL A 5 -15.28 18.16 22.56
C VAL A 5 -15.18 17.22 23.75
N GLN A 6 -15.97 17.46 24.79
CA GLN A 6 -16.04 16.62 25.98
C GLN A 6 -16.41 15.17 25.64
N TYR A 7 -17.48 14.97 24.87
CA TYR A 7 -17.89 13.65 24.38
C TYR A 7 -16.76 12.93 23.62
N ARG A 8 -15.95 13.66 22.84
CA ARG A 8 -14.80 13.06 22.14
C ARG A 8 -13.70 12.66 23.09
N LEU A 9 -13.39 13.50 24.08
CA LEU A 9 -12.38 13.20 25.10
C LEU A 9 -12.76 11.97 25.91
N GLU A 10 -14.03 11.85 26.29
CA GLU A 10 -14.55 10.68 27.02
C GLU A 10 -14.38 9.39 26.24
N ARG A 11 -14.58 9.39 24.92
CA ARG A 11 -14.31 8.21 24.08
C ARG A 11 -12.83 7.81 24.02
N MET A 12 -11.92 8.64 24.52
CA MET A 12 -10.48 8.34 24.57
C MET A 12 -10.02 7.83 25.94
N THR A 13 -10.87 7.76 26.95
CA THR A 13 -10.44 7.31 28.29
C THR A 13 -9.99 5.86 28.26
N ASP A 14 -10.74 4.98 27.61
CA ASP A 14 -10.46 3.54 27.58
C ASP A 14 -9.08 3.21 26.98
N GLU A 15 -8.66 3.95 25.96
CA GLU A 15 -7.34 3.76 25.36
C GLU A 15 -6.20 4.31 26.23
N LEU A 16 -6.43 5.39 26.98
CA LEU A 16 -5.42 6.00 27.85
C LEU A 16 -5.23 5.12 29.10
N ASP A 17 -6.32 4.59 29.65
CA ASP A 17 -6.29 3.63 30.75
C ASP A 17 -5.53 2.35 30.36
N ASP A 18 -5.73 1.85 29.13
CA ASP A 18 -4.98 0.69 28.62
C ASP A 18 -3.49 1.00 28.41
N LEU A 19 -3.13 2.22 27.98
CA LEU A 19 -1.74 2.66 27.88
C LEU A 19 -1.05 2.73 29.25
N GLU A 20 -1.76 3.21 30.27
CA GLU A 20 -1.27 3.27 31.65
C GLU A 20 -1.10 1.87 32.23
N ARG A 21 -2.11 1.00 32.12
CA ARG A 21 -2.08 -0.38 32.63
C ARG A 21 -0.93 -1.21 32.04
N ARG A 22 -0.53 -0.90 30.80
CA ARG A 22 0.59 -1.56 30.11
C ARG A 22 1.95 -0.94 30.42
N GLY A 23 2.00 0.13 31.22
CA GLY A 23 3.23 0.84 31.57
C GLY A 23 3.89 1.53 30.37
N LEU A 24 3.16 1.78 29.28
CA LEU A 24 3.72 2.44 28.09
C LEU A 24 3.90 3.96 28.31
N PHE A 25 3.06 4.54 29.16
CA PHE A 25 3.08 5.96 29.50
C PHE A 25 2.82 6.15 30.98
N THR A 26 3.40 7.21 31.54
CA THR A 26 3.13 7.61 32.92
C THR A 26 1.88 8.51 32.97
N ARG A 27 1.23 8.60 34.14
CA ARG A 27 0.06 9.50 34.33
C ARG A 27 0.36 10.96 33.98
N GLY A 28 1.56 11.45 34.29
CA GLY A 28 1.97 12.82 33.96
C GLY A 28 2.02 13.06 32.46
N GLU A 29 2.64 12.14 31.71
CA GLU A 29 2.67 12.21 30.24
C GLU A 29 1.28 12.10 29.62
N LEU A 30 0.43 11.22 30.14
CA LEU A 30 -0.95 11.06 29.67
C LEU A 30 -1.77 12.34 29.91
N ALA A 31 -1.57 13.03 31.03
CA ALA A 31 -2.22 14.30 31.29
C ALA A 31 -1.84 15.37 30.25
N ASP A 32 -0.58 15.40 29.82
CA ASP A 32 -0.12 16.30 28.76
C ASP A 32 -0.67 15.91 27.38
N VAL A 33 -0.79 14.60 27.10
CA VAL A 33 -1.45 14.10 25.89
C VAL A 33 -2.92 14.54 25.86
N VAL A 34 -3.66 14.36 26.97
CA VAL A 34 -5.06 14.79 27.08
C VAL A 34 -5.18 16.30 26.87
N ARG A 35 -4.28 17.09 27.47
CA ARG A 35 -4.25 18.55 27.30
C ARG A 35 -4.07 18.93 25.83
N LYS A 36 -3.06 18.37 25.16
CA LYS A 36 -2.79 18.65 23.73
C LYS A 36 -3.93 18.23 22.83
N ARG A 37 -4.52 17.04 23.06
CA ARG A 37 -5.67 16.56 22.29
C ARG A 37 -6.89 17.47 22.45
N ARG A 38 -7.18 17.91 23.68
CA ARG A 38 -8.24 18.88 23.95
C ARG A 38 -8.03 20.18 23.17
N ASP A 39 -6.81 20.70 23.15
CA ASP A 39 -6.50 21.94 22.40
C ASP A 39 -6.73 21.77 20.89
N PHE A 40 -6.32 20.63 20.31
CA PHE A 40 -6.60 20.31 18.91
C PHE A 40 -8.09 20.14 18.64
N GLU A 41 -8.83 19.44 19.50
CA GLU A 41 -10.28 19.27 19.35
C GLU A 41 -11.00 20.63 19.38
N TYR A 42 -10.60 21.55 20.26
CA TYR A 42 -11.12 22.92 20.24
C TYR A 42 -10.76 23.65 18.95
N ARG A 43 -9.52 23.52 18.42
CA ARG A 43 -9.11 24.12 17.13
C ARG A 43 -9.95 23.60 15.97
N LEU A 44 -10.16 22.30 15.88
CA LEU A 44 -10.95 21.66 14.81
C LEU A 44 -12.45 21.97 14.90
N ARG A 45 -12.96 22.32 16.10
CA ARG A 45 -14.36 22.69 16.33
C ARG A 45 -14.63 24.18 16.26
N ARG A 46 -13.63 25.01 15.93
CA ARG A 46 -13.85 26.43 15.64
C ARG A 46 -14.84 26.59 14.48
N HIS A 47 -15.52 27.73 14.43
CA HIS A 47 -16.48 28.04 13.37
C HIS A 47 -15.85 27.93 11.97
N SER A 48 -14.60 28.39 11.83
CA SER A 48 -13.79 28.27 10.63
C SER A 48 -12.47 27.54 10.95
N PRO A 49 -12.44 26.19 10.86
CA PRO A 49 -11.21 25.45 11.09
C PRO A 49 -10.27 25.57 9.89
N LEU A 50 -8.97 25.63 10.12
CA LEU A 50 -7.97 25.72 9.05
C LEU A 50 -7.52 24.32 8.62
N ARG A 51 -7.17 24.14 7.35
CA ARG A 51 -6.56 22.90 6.84
C ARG A 51 -5.34 22.49 7.66
N GLN A 52 -4.50 23.47 8.01
CA GLN A 52 -3.27 23.24 8.77
C GLN A 52 -3.54 22.65 10.16
N ASP A 53 -4.65 23.02 10.81
CA ASP A 53 -5.00 22.47 12.13
C ASP A 53 -5.19 20.95 12.08
N PHE A 54 -5.78 20.44 11.00
CA PHE A 54 -5.94 18.99 10.79
C PHE A 54 -4.60 18.31 10.56
N LEU A 55 -3.73 18.90 9.74
CA LEU A 55 -2.40 18.37 9.44
C LEU A 55 -1.51 18.35 10.67
N ASP A 56 -1.51 19.42 11.46
CA ASP A 56 -0.77 19.52 12.72
C ASP A 56 -1.23 18.43 13.70
N TYR A 57 -2.55 18.21 13.78
CA TYR A 57 -3.11 17.20 14.67
C TYR A 57 -2.74 15.78 14.22
N ILE A 58 -2.84 15.50 12.92
CA ILE A 58 -2.39 14.22 12.34
C ILE A 58 -0.91 13.99 12.63
N ALA A 59 -0.05 14.99 12.39
CA ALA A 59 1.37 14.90 12.66
C ALA A 59 1.68 14.62 14.14
N TYR A 60 0.92 15.24 15.05
CA TYR A 60 1.01 14.97 16.48
C TYR A 60 0.63 13.52 16.82
N GLU A 61 -0.51 13.01 16.33
CA GLU A 61 -0.93 11.63 16.61
C GLU A 61 0.03 10.60 15.99
N LEU A 62 0.60 10.87 14.82
CA LEU A 62 1.63 10.01 14.22
C LEU A 62 2.90 9.94 15.06
N ARG A 63 3.36 11.07 15.63
CA ARG A 63 4.49 11.11 16.56
C ARG A 63 4.19 10.37 17.86
N LEU A 64 2.96 10.46 18.36
CA LEU A 64 2.55 9.72 19.55
C LEU A 64 2.51 8.20 19.28
N ASP A 65 2.00 7.79 18.12
CA ASP A 65 1.97 6.38 17.68
C ASP A 65 3.40 5.82 17.52
N SER A 66 4.32 6.60 16.94
CA SER A 66 5.72 6.19 16.80
C SER A 66 6.41 6.02 18.16
N LEU A 67 6.18 6.96 19.09
CA LEU A 67 6.69 6.87 20.46
C LEU A 67 6.13 5.63 21.18
N ARG A 68 4.83 5.38 21.09
CA ARG A 68 4.20 4.16 21.65
C ARG A 68 4.85 2.91 21.07
N ASN A 69 5.04 2.85 19.76
CA ASN A 69 5.64 1.70 19.08
C ASN A 69 7.10 1.48 19.52
N LEU A 70 7.86 2.55 19.72
CA LEU A 70 9.24 2.48 20.22
C LEU A 70 9.28 1.92 21.66
N ARG A 71 8.47 2.48 22.56
CA ARG A 71 8.38 2.01 23.96
C ARG A 71 7.91 0.56 24.05
N LYS A 72 6.90 0.20 23.26
CA LYS A 72 6.44 -1.19 23.16
C LYS A 72 7.55 -2.15 22.72
N ARG A 73 8.35 -1.78 21.73
CA ARG A 73 9.51 -2.60 21.29
C ARG A 73 10.56 -2.71 22.39
N ALA A 74 10.82 -1.63 23.13
CA ALA A 74 11.77 -1.64 24.25
C ALA A 74 11.31 -2.59 25.38
N ILE A 75 10.04 -2.53 25.77
CA ILE A 75 9.48 -3.43 26.80
C ILE A 75 9.53 -4.89 26.32
N ILE A 76 9.19 -5.14 25.04
CA ILE A 76 9.26 -6.50 24.48
C ILE A 76 10.70 -7.03 24.46
N ARG A 77 11.69 -6.17 24.19
CA ARG A 77 13.11 -6.54 24.21
C ARG A 77 13.58 -6.85 25.63
N ALA A 78 13.29 -5.98 26.60
CA ALA A 78 13.65 -6.20 28.00
C ALA A 78 13.06 -7.52 28.52
N ALA A 79 11.78 -7.78 28.23
CA ALA A 79 11.12 -9.03 28.61
C ALA A 79 11.69 -10.29 27.92
N ALA A 80 12.49 -10.15 26.85
CA ALA A 80 13.16 -11.26 26.19
C ALA A 80 14.57 -11.52 26.76
N GLU A 81 15.24 -10.49 27.29
CA GLU A 81 16.55 -10.60 27.92
C GLU A 81 16.44 -11.33 29.28
N ASP A 82 15.39 -11.08 30.05
CA ASP A 82 15.11 -11.76 31.34
C ASP A 82 14.87 -13.29 31.21
N ASP A 83 14.66 -13.81 30.00
CA ASP A 83 14.33 -15.23 29.75
C ASP A 83 15.58 -16.12 29.50
N ASP A 84 16.74 -15.49 29.25
CA ASP A 84 18.02 -16.15 28.90
C ASP A 84 18.99 -16.30 30.11
N ASP A 85 18.77 -15.56 31.22
CA ASP A 85 19.61 -15.60 32.44
C ASP A 85 19.27 -16.77 33.41
N ASP A 86 18.33 -17.65 33.05
CA ASP A 86 17.89 -18.81 33.84
C ASP A 86 18.79 -20.07 33.69
N GLU A 87 19.93 -20.00 33.00
CA GLU A 87 20.95 -21.08 32.98
C GLU A 87 21.98 -20.90 34.09
N GLU A 88 21.57 -21.05 35.36
CA GLU A 88 22.51 -21.27 36.47
C GLU A 88 23.17 -22.65 36.32
N GLU A 89 24.51 -22.65 36.31
CA GLU A 89 25.36 -23.83 36.26
C GLU A 89 24.98 -24.87 37.34
N PRO A 90 24.95 -26.18 37.00
CA PRO A 90 24.89 -27.21 38.02
C PRO A 90 26.20 -27.21 38.81
N GLN A 91 26.19 -26.68 40.04
CA GLN A 91 27.28 -26.87 40.98
C GLN A 91 27.49 -28.37 41.23
N HIS A 92 28.74 -28.75 41.05
CA HIS A 92 29.28 -30.08 41.16
C HIS A 92 29.26 -30.53 42.63
N ASP A 93 28.51 -31.58 42.96
CA ASP A 93 28.77 -32.40 44.15
C ASP A 93 28.62 -33.87 43.81
N ALA A 94 29.75 -34.58 43.86
CA ALA A 94 29.87 -35.99 43.55
C ALA A 94 29.39 -36.85 44.72
N ARG A 95 28.47 -37.79 44.46
CA ARG A 95 28.49 -39.15 45.06
C ARG A 95 27.60 -40.12 44.27
N SER A 96 28.21 -41.28 43.98
CA SER A 96 27.75 -42.41 43.17
C SER A 96 26.49 -43.12 43.71
N SER A 97 25.60 -43.54 42.80
CA SER A 97 25.10 -44.92 42.69
C SER A 97 24.19 -45.07 41.46
N ASP A 98 24.34 -46.19 40.76
CA ASP A 98 23.66 -46.58 39.52
C ASP A 98 22.12 -46.65 39.65
N ASP A 99 21.39 -46.05 38.70
CA ASP A 99 20.03 -46.47 38.31
C ASP A 99 19.70 -45.96 36.90
N GLU A 100 19.43 -46.91 36.00
CA GLU A 100 19.14 -46.69 34.58
C GLU A 100 17.62 -46.50 34.38
N GLY A 101 17.25 -45.46 33.61
CA GLY A 101 16.05 -45.54 32.77
C GLY A 101 14.84 -44.72 33.21
N GLY A 102 14.85 -43.41 32.94
CA GLY A 102 13.62 -42.64 32.99
C GLY A 102 13.73 -41.13 32.88
N ARG A 103 14.63 -40.58 32.04
CA ARG A 103 14.72 -39.12 31.83
C ARG A 103 13.49 -38.60 31.08
N ARG A 104 12.39 -38.37 31.81
CA ARG A 104 11.27 -37.55 31.35
C ARG A 104 11.79 -36.12 31.15
N LYS A 105 12.28 -35.82 29.94
CA LYS A 105 12.47 -34.44 29.47
C LYS A 105 11.12 -33.74 29.62
N ARG A 106 10.95 -33.00 30.72
CA ARG A 106 9.90 -31.99 30.84
C ARG A 106 10.11 -31.03 29.68
N LYS A 107 9.34 -31.20 28.60
CA LYS A 107 9.19 -30.19 27.57
C LYS A 107 8.64 -28.96 28.29
N LYS A 108 9.51 -28.02 28.63
CA LYS A 108 9.13 -26.70 29.13
C LYS A 108 8.39 -26.07 27.96
N ASP A 109 7.05 -26.17 27.95
CA ASP A 109 6.18 -25.40 27.07
C ASP A 109 6.34 -23.91 27.43
N LYS A 110 7.51 -23.32 27.15
CA LYS A 110 7.68 -21.87 27.05
C LYS A 110 7.01 -21.45 25.75
N SER A 111 5.68 -21.55 25.71
CA SER A 111 4.88 -20.83 24.72
C SER A 111 5.16 -19.35 24.97
N LYS A 112 6.13 -18.79 24.22
CA LYS A 112 6.52 -17.39 24.24
C LYS A 112 5.23 -16.57 24.28
N LYS A 113 4.94 -15.93 25.42
CA LYS A 113 3.65 -15.30 25.70
C LYS A 113 3.54 -14.04 24.83
N LYS A 114 3.14 -14.24 23.57
CA LYS A 114 3.10 -13.23 22.51
C LYS A 114 2.34 -11.99 23.00
N TRP A 115 2.95 -10.81 22.90
CA TRP A 115 2.33 -9.54 23.27
C TRP A 115 0.98 -9.39 22.57
N LYS A 116 -0.11 -9.42 23.33
CA LYS A 116 -1.47 -9.38 22.79
C LYS A 116 -1.79 -7.97 22.29
N LYS A 117 -2.41 -7.88 21.10
CA LYS A 117 -2.96 -6.61 20.60
C LYS A 117 -4.07 -6.14 21.55
N SER A 118 -4.11 -4.86 21.88
CA SER A 118 -5.24 -4.26 22.62
C SER A 118 -5.81 -3.04 21.89
N VAL A 119 -6.80 -2.44 22.54
CA VAL A 119 -7.44 -1.18 22.14
C VAL A 119 -6.39 -0.10 21.87
N SER A 120 -5.41 0.11 22.76
CA SER A 120 -4.39 1.17 22.59
C SER A 120 -3.52 1.03 21.35
N ASP A 121 -3.35 -0.19 20.82
CA ASP A 121 -2.58 -0.44 19.59
C ASP A 121 -3.33 0.03 18.34
N VAL A 122 -4.66 -0.02 18.35
CA VAL A 122 -5.51 0.30 17.19
C VAL A 122 -6.01 1.75 17.25
N ALA A 123 -6.21 2.29 18.45
CA ALA A 123 -6.94 3.53 18.65
C ALA A 123 -6.24 4.77 18.04
N GLY A 124 -4.90 4.84 18.08
CA GLY A 124 -4.15 5.92 17.44
C GLY A 124 -4.37 5.98 15.93
N VAL A 125 -4.36 4.82 15.26
CA VAL A 125 -4.63 4.74 13.81
C VAL A 125 -6.07 5.13 13.50
N LEU A 126 -7.04 4.66 14.29
CA LEU A 126 -8.44 5.02 14.10
C LEU A 126 -8.67 6.53 14.24
N ARG A 127 -8.00 7.18 15.19
CA ARG A 127 -8.07 8.62 15.39
C ARG A 127 -7.56 9.39 14.18
N VAL A 128 -6.39 9.04 13.67
CA VAL A 128 -5.85 9.68 12.46
C VAL A 128 -6.82 9.55 11.28
N LEU A 129 -7.43 8.37 11.09
CA LEU A 129 -8.43 8.16 10.04
C LEU A 129 -9.68 9.01 10.23
N ASP A 130 -10.12 9.20 11.47
CA ASP A 130 -11.28 10.03 11.78
C ASP A 130 -10.95 11.53 11.60
N ILE A 131 -9.73 11.96 11.89
CA ILE A 131 -9.25 13.32 11.60
C ILE A 131 -9.24 13.56 10.09
N TYR A 132 -8.68 12.64 9.30
CA TYR A 132 -8.73 12.72 7.84
C TYR A 132 -10.17 12.76 7.32
N ARG A 133 -11.06 11.91 7.83
CA ARG A 133 -12.48 11.91 7.44
C ARG A 133 -13.15 13.26 7.71
N MET A 134 -12.86 13.88 8.85
CA MET A 134 -13.37 15.22 9.13
C MET A 134 -12.80 16.26 8.16
N ALA A 135 -11.50 16.18 7.89
CA ALA A 135 -10.80 17.09 7.01
C ALA A 135 -11.36 17.01 5.58
N THR A 136 -11.56 15.80 5.03
CA THR A 136 -12.08 15.61 3.67
C THR A 136 -13.55 16.02 3.50
N VAL A 137 -14.36 15.92 4.55
CA VAL A 137 -15.74 16.44 4.52
C VAL A 137 -15.76 17.97 4.43
N ARG A 138 -14.78 18.65 5.04
CA ARG A 138 -14.71 20.11 5.07
C ARG A 138 -13.96 20.69 3.87
N PHE A 139 -12.82 20.11 3.51
CA PHE A 139 -11.94 20.49 2.41
C PHE A 139 -12.04 19.49 1.27
N LYS A 140 -13.23 19.37 0.68
CA LYS A 140 -13.49 18.39 -0.38
C LYS A 140 -12.60 18.62 -1.60
N GLY A 141 -12.29 19.88 -1.92
CA GLY A 141 -11.54 20.29 -3.11
C GLY A 141 -10.03 20.02 -3.07
N ASP A 142 -9.46 19.76 -1.89
CA ASP A 142 -8.01 19.65 -1.71
C ASP A 142 -7.51 18.24 -2.02
N LEU A 143 -6.95 18.07 -3.23
CA LEU A 143 -6.44 16.78 -3.71
C LEU A 143 -5.27 16.28 -2.86
N ASP A 144 -4.38 17.14 -2.38
CA ASP A 144 -3.24 16.75 -1.53
C ASP A 144 -3.73 16.05 -0.26
N LEU A 145 -4.80 16.57 0.34
CA LEU A 145 -5.37 16.00 1.54
C LEU A 145 -5.96 14.61 1.28
N TRP A 146 -6.60 14.42 0.12
CA TRP A 146 -7.07 13.10 -0.31
C TRP A 146 -5.91 12.13 -0.53
N PHE A 147 -4.84 12.54 -1.20
CA PHE A 147 -3.67 11.68 -1.42
C PHE A 147 -2.98 11.29 -0.12
N ARG A 148 -2.74 12.25 0.80
CA ARG A 148 -2.20 11.95 2.13
C ARG A 148 -3.08 10.97 2.92
N TYR A 149 -4.40 11.08 2.76
CA TYR A 149 -5.33 10.15 3.39
C TYR A 149 -5.26 8.73 2.78
N LEU A 150 -5.16 8.64 1.46
CA LEU A 150 -5.01 7.39 0.72
C LEU A 150 -3.68 6.69 1.04
N GLU A 151 -2.58 7.43 1.04
CA GLU A 151 -1.25 6.96 1.45
C GLU A 151 -1.29 6.40 2.87
N PHE A 152 -1.88 7.14 3.81
CA PHE A 152 -2.00 6.65 5.19
C PHE A 152 -2.84 5.37 5.29
N CYS A 153 -3.92 5.25 4.52
CA CYS A 153 -4.72 4.03 4.46
C CYS A 153 -3.93 2.84 3.87
N ARG A 154 -3.09 3.10 2.86
CA ARG A 154 -2.22 2.11 2.22
C ARG A 154 -1.16 1.58 3.19
N ASP A 155 -0.48 2.47 3.90
CA ASP A 155 0.61 2.15 4.83
C ASP A 155 0.09 1.33 6.01
N LYS A 156 -1.10 1.67 6.52
CA LYS A 156 -1.73 0.94 7.62
C LYS A 156 -2.54 -0.28 7.18
N ARG A 157 -2.62 -0.57 5.87
CA ARG A 157 -3.43 -1.64 5.27
C ARG A 157 -4.88 -1.65 5.80
N HIS A 158 -5.47 -0.47 5.99
CA HIS A 158 -6.80 -0.37 6.58
C HIS A 158 -7.89 -0.65 5.54
N GLY A 159 -8.89 -1.46 5.90
CA GLY A 159 -10.00 -1.83 4.99
C GLY A 159 -10.92 -0.68 4.55
N ARG A 160 -10.66 0.56 5.01
CA ARG A 160 -11.41 1.76 4.61
C ARG A 160 -10.97 2.28 3.23
N MET A 161 -9.84 1.81 2.71
CA MET A 161 -9.25 2.27 1.45
C MET A 161 -10.26 2.33 0.29
N LYS A 162 -11.04 1.26 0.07
CA LYS A 162 -12.10 1.21 -0.96
C LYS A 162 -13.12 2.34 -0.82
N GLN A 163 -13.56 2.58 0.42
CA GLN A 163 -14.56 3.60 0.72
C GLN A 163 -14.00 5.00 0.48
N VAL A 164 -12.75 5.23 0.86
CA VAL A 164 -12.07 6.51 0.66
C VAL A 164 -11.84 6.78 -0.82
N LEU A 165 -11.36 5.79 -1.59
CA LEU A 165 -11.19 5.91 -3.04
C LEU A 165 -12.52 6.21 -3.74
N ALA A 166 -13.58 5.48 -3.40
CA ALA A 166 -14.90 5.73 -3.96
C ALA A 166 -15.41 7.13 -3.62
N GLN A 167 -15.16 7.63 -2.41
CA GLN A 167 -15.51 9.00 -2.03
C GLN A 167 -14.68 10.05 -2.79
N ALA A 168 -13.37 9.83 -2.94
CA ALA A 168 -12.48 10.73 -3.67
C ALA A 168 -12.92 10.86 -5.14
N ILE A 169 -13.18 9.74 -5.81
CA ILE A 169 -13.66 9.72 -7.21
C ILE A 169 -15.00 10.45 -7.35
N ARG A 170 -15.90 10.30 -6.38
CA ARG A 170 -17.21 10.99 -6.39
C ARG A 170 -17.08 12.51 -6.32
N PHE A 171 -16.11 13.03 -5.58
CA PHE A 171 -15.86 14.47 -5.50
C PHE A 171 -15.02 14.99 -6.66
N HIS A 172 -14.14 14.14 -7.22
CA HIS A 172 -13.15 14.51 -8.22
C HIS A 172 -13.18 13.59 -9.46
N PRO A 173 -14.30 13.53 -10.20
CA PRO A 173 -14.42 12.61 -11.33
C PRO A 173 -13.54 12.99 -12.52
N LYS A 174 -13.13 14.27 -12.61
CA LYS A 174 -12.33 14.83 -13.71
C LYS A 174 -10.83 14.60 -13.58
N VAL A 175 -10.36 14.10 -12.43
CA VAL A 175 -8.93 13.89 -12.18
C VAL A 175 -8.57 12.48 -12.63
N PRO A 176 -7.87 12.29 -13.77
CA PRO A 176 -7.61 10.96 -14.32
C PRO A 176 -6.73 10.13 -13.38
N GLY A 177 -5.78 10.78 -12.71
CA GLY A 177 -4.89 10.16 -11.74
C GLY A 177 -5.59 9.39 -10.60
N LEU A 178 -6.74 9.87 -10.12
CA LEU A 178 -7.50 9.16 -9.07
C LEU A 178 -8.09 7.84 -9.57
N TRP A 179 -8.52 7.79 -10.83
CA TRP A 179 -9.01 6.57 -11.47
C TRP A 179 -7.89 5.56 -11.68
N ILE A 180 -6.72 6.03 -12.16
CA ILE A 180 -5.49 5.23 -12.32
C ILE A 180 -5.10 4.61 -10.99
N TYR A 181 -5.01 5.43 -9.95
CA TYR A 181 -4.64 4.97 -8.62
C TYR A 181 -5.64 3.96 -8.04
N ALA A 182 -6.95 4.19 -8.22
CA ALA A 182 -7.98 3.28 -7.72
C ALA A 182 -7.96 1.91 -8.43
N ALA A 183 -7.80 1.90 -9.77
CA ALA A 183 -7.73 0.66 -10.53
C ALA A 183 -6.44 -0.12 -10.24
N ALA A 184 -5.30 0.57 -10.14
CA ALA A 184 -4.04 -0.05 -9.74
C ALA A 184 -4.17 -0.71 -8.37
N TRP A 185 -4.80 -0.04 -7.41
CA TRP A 185 -5.02 -0.60 -6.07
C TRP A 185 -5.92 -1.85 -6.08
N GLU A 186 -7.01 -1.85 -6.86
CA GLU A 186 -7.87 -3.04 -7.02
C GLU A 186 -7.15 -4.20 -7.74
N PHE A 187 -6.30 -3.89 -8.72
CA PHE A 187 -5.53 -4.87 -9.48
C PHE A 187 -4.42 -5.52 -8.65
N ASP A 188 -3.63 -4.72 -7.94
CA ASP A 188 -2.46 -5.21 -7.21
C ASP A 188 -2.81 -5.88 -5.89
N GLN A 189 -3.72 -5.28 -5.11
CA GLN A 189 -4.01 -5.76 -3.75
C GLN A 189 -5.13 -6.79 -3.72
N ASN A 190 -6.23 -6.56 -4.45
CA ASN A 190 -7.39 -7.45 -4.42
C ASN A 190 -7.36 -8.49 -5.53
N LEU A 191 -6.40 -8.40 -6.47
CA LEU A 191 -6.31 -9.25 -7.65
C LEU A 191 -7.62 -9.29 -8.47
N ASN A 192 -8.41 -8.21 -8.40
CA ASN A 192 -9.72 -8.13 -9.02
C ASN A 192 -9.64 -7.35 -10.33
N VAL A 193 -9.36 -8.08 -11.40
CA VAL A 193 -9.18 -7.52 -12.75
C VAL A 193 -10.49 -6.97 -13.33
N ALA A 194 -11.62 -7.60 -13.01
CA ALA A 194 -12.93 -7.14 -13.47
C ALA A 194 -13.29 -5.78 -12.85
N ALA A 195 -13.05 -5.61 -11.55
CA ALA A 195 -13.26 -4.32 -10.87
C ALA A 195 -12.29 -3.25 -11.39
N ALA A 196 -11.02 -3.59 -11.59
CA ALA A 196 -10.02 -2.67 -12.14
C ALA A 196 -10.42 -2.17 -13.55
N ARG A 197 -10.88 -3.07 -14.43
CA ARG A 197 -11.45 -2.70 -15.74
C ARG A 197 -12.66 -1.78 -15.64
N ALA A 198 -13.60 -2.12 -14.75
CA ALA A 198 -14.81 -1.32 -14.59
C ALA A 198 -14.48 0.12 -14.14
N LEU A 199 -13.50 0.28 -13.23
CA LEU A 199 -13.00 1.58 -12.81
C LEU A 199 -12.30 2.32 -13.95
N MET A 200 -11.41 1.66 -14.69
CA MET A 200 -10.73 2.23 -15.85
C MET A 200 -11.70 2.72 -16.93
N GLN A 201 -12.66 1.88 -17.31
CA GLN A 201 -13.68 2.22 -18.31
C GLN A 201 -14.60 3.35 -17.83
N SER A 202 -14.92 3.40 -16.54
CA SER A 202 -15.67 4.53 -15.97
C SER A 202 -14.84 5.82 -15.94
N GLY A 203 -13.53 5.72 -15.69
CA GLY A 203 -12.60 6.82 -15.77
C GLY A 203 -12.47 7.37 -17.19
N LEU A 204 -12.37 6.50 -18.21
CA LEU A 204 -12.34 6.90 -19.62
C LEU A 204 -13.61 7.64 -20.06
N ARG A 205 -14.78 7.23 -19.58
CA ARG A 205 -16.04 7.97 -19.80
C ARG A 205 -16.04 9.35 -19.15
N SER A 206 -15.38 9.49 -18.00
CA SER A 206 -15.33 10.75 -17.24
C SER A 206 -14.25 11.71 -17.76
N CYS A 207 -13.12 11.17 -18.22
CA CYS A 207 -11.93 11.87 -18.67
C CYS A 207 -11.45 11.40 -20.06
N PRO A 208 -12.24 11.64 -21.13
CA PRO A 208 -11.89 11.14 -22.46
C PRO A 208 -10.67 11.83 -23.09
N GLN A 209 -10.33 13.04 -22.63
CA GLN A 209 -9.23 13.85 -23.17
C GLN A 209 -7.85 13.46 -22.61
N SER A 210 -7.79 12.67 -21.54
CA SER A 210 -6.52 12.31 -20.91
C SER A 210 -5.90 11.10 -21.60
N GLU A 211 -4.73 11.28 -22.20
CA GLU A 211 -3.95 10.20 -22.81
C GLU A 211 -3.42 9.22 -21.76
N ASP A 212 -3.04 9.72 -20.58
CA ASP A 212 -2.53 8.92 -19.46
C ASP A 212 -3.48 7.79 -19.06
N MET A 213 -4.80 8.02 -19.12
CA MET A 213 -5.79 6.98 -18.84
C MET A 213 -5.74 5.84 -19.84
N TRP A 214 -5.57 6.15 -21.13
CA TRP A 214 -5.48 5.14 -22.18
C TRP A 214 -4.18 4.35 -22.07
N ILE A 215 -3.07 5.04 -21.81
CA ILE A 215 -1.75 4.43 -21.63
C ILE A 215 -1.76 3.48 -20.43
N GLU A 216 -2.27 3.92 -19.28
CA GLU A 216 -2.31 3.08 -18.08
C GLU A 216 -3.32 1.93 -18.21
N TYR A 217 -4.44 2.11 -18.91
CA TYR A 217 -5.36 1.02 -19.20
C TYR A 217 -4.70 -0.06 -20.07
N LEU A 218 -4.02 0.33 -21.15
CA LEU A 218 -3.27 -0.59 -22.01
C LEU A 218 -2.20 -1.32 -21.20
N ARG A 219 -1.41 -0.59 -20.41
CA ARG A 219 -0.36 -1.14 -19.54
C ARG A 219 -0.93 -2.15 -18.54
N MET A 220 -2.07 -1.86 -17.92
CA MET A 220 -2.75 -2.78 -16.99
C MET A 220 -3.17 -4.08 -17.70
N GLU A 221 -3.79 -4.00 -18.88
CA GLU A 221 -4.21 -5.18 -19.64
C GLU A 221 -3.03 -6.03 -20.11
N LEU A 222 -1.95 -5.40 -20.61
CA LEU A 222 -0.72 -6.10 -20.98
C LEU A 222 -0.12 -6.83 -19.78
N THR A 223 -0.08 -6.17 -18.62
CA THR A 223 0.40 -6.78 -17.37
C THR A 223 -0.48 -7.97 -16.98
N TYR A 224 -1.80 -7.87 -17.13
CA TYR A 224 -2.71 -8.98 -16.87
C TYR A 224 -2.50 -10.16 -17.84
N LEU A 225 -2.35 -9.89 -19.14
CA LEU A 225 -2.07 -10.91 -20.14
C LEU A 225 -0.73 -11.62 -19.87
N ASN A 226 0.30 -10.88 -19.49
CA ASN A 226 1.60 -11.45 -19.13
C ASN A 226 1.48 -12.37 -17.90
N LYS A 227 0.75 -11.94 -16.86
CA LYS A 227 0.43 -12.80 -15.70
C LYS A 227 -0.34 -14.07 -16.11
N LEU A 228 -1.24 -13.97 -17.08
CA LEU A 228 -2.00 -15.13 -17.57
C LEU A 228 -1.14 -16.09 -18.41
N LYS A 229 -0.27 -15.57 -19.29
CA LYS A 229 0.70 -16.37 -20.04
C LYS A 229 1.65 -17.12 -19.10
N ALA A 230 2.20 -16.43 -18.10
CA ALA A 230 3.07 -17.04 -17.09
C ALA A 230 2.36 -18.18 -16.33
N ARG A 231 1.07 -18.01 -16.00
CA ARG A 231 0.27 -19.08 -15.38
C ARG A 231 0.07 -20.29 -16.30
N LYS A 232 -0.18 -20.06 -17.59
CA LYS A 232 -0.33 -21.16 -18.58
C LYS A 232 0.97 -21.95 -18.74
N VAL A 233 2.11 -21.25 -18.84
CA VAL A 233 3.45 -21.86 -18.85
C VAL A 233 3.67 -22.69 -17.59
N ALA A 234 3.36 -22.14 -16.41
CA ALA A 234 3.53 -22.84 -15.14
C ALA A 234 2.62 -24.08 -15.00
N LEU A 235 1.47 -24.10 -15.67
CA LEU A 235 0.55 -25.25 -15.71
C LEU A 235 0.96 -26.31 -16.75
N GLY A 236 2.07 -26.11 -17.47
CA GLY A 236 2.60 -27.09 -18.43
C GLY A 236 1.81 -27.17 -19.73
N GLU A 237 0.91 -26.21 -20.00
CA GLU A 237 0.37 -26.05 -21.35
C GLU A 237 1.49 -25.47 -22.22
N ASP A 238 2.02 -26.31 -23.12
CA ASP A 238 2.93 -25.86 -24.17
C ASP A 238 2.32 -24.63 -24.86
N VAL A 239 3.05 -23.51 -24.81
CA VAL A 239 2.75 -22.23 -25.48
C VAL A 239 2.75 -22.36 -27.02
N LYS A 240 2.65 -23.58 -27.56
CA LYS A 240 2.45 -23.86 -28.97
C LYS A 240 1.00 -23.64 -29.41
N THR A 241 0.04 -23.56 -28.49
CA THR A 241 -1.37 -23.25 -28.81
C THR A 241 -1.64 -21.76 -29.09
N LEU A 242 -0.65 -20.88 -28.92
CA LEU A 242 -0.73 -19.46 -29.31
C LEU A 242 0.28 -19.05 -30.39
N GLN A 243 1.01 -19.99 -30.98
CA GLN A 243 1.48 -19.78 -32.35
C GLN A 243 0.23 -19.83 -33.23
N LYS A 244 -0.44 -18.67 -33.36
CA LYS A 244 -1.29 -18.43 -34.52
C LYS A 244 -0.38 -18.76 -35.71
N LYS A 245 -0.69 -19.79 -36.50
CA LYS A 245 0.13 -20.16 -37.66
C LYS A 245 0.47 -18.86 -38.38
N ASP A 246 1.73 -18.57 -38.67
CA ASP A 246 2.16 -17.28 -39.23
C ASP A 246 1.31 -16.86 -40.45
N ASN A 247 0.75 -17.83 -41.16
CA ASN A 247 -0.25 -17.65 -42.20
C ASN A 247 -1.48 -16.81 -41.79
N ASP A 248 -2.08 -17.01 -40.63
CA ASP A 248 -3.32 -16.30 -40.22
C ASP A 248 -3.04 -14.85 -39.77
N ALA A 249 -1.80 -14.56 -39.34
CA ALA A 249 -1.38 -13.21 -38.98
C ALA A 249 -1.08 -12.38 -40.23
N SER A 250 -0.42 -12.99 -41.21
CA SER A 250 -0.17 -12.41 -42.53
C SER A 250 -1.47 -12.19 -43.31
N GLN A 251 -2.36 -13.18 -43.30
CA GLN A 251 -3.68 -13.09 -43.94
C GLN A 251 -4.53 -11.97 -43.34
N TRP A 252 -4.60 -11.85 -42.01
CA TRP A 252 -5.34 -10.78 -41.37
C TRP A 252 -4.74 -9.39 -41.64
N LYS A 253 -3.41 -9.28 -41.70
CA LYS A 253 -2.71 -8.03 -42.07
C LYS A 253 -2.99 -7.61 -43.50
N GLU A 254 -3.07 -8.57 -44.43
CA GLU A 254 -3.45 -8.31 -45.82
C GLU A 254 -4.93 -7.91 -45.95
N GLU A 255 -5.83 -8.60 -45.23
CA GLU A 255 -7.26 -8.32 -45.21
C GLU A 255 -7.59 -6.96 -44.59
N ASN A 256 -6.76 -6.44 -43.69
CA ASN A 256 -6.96 -5.15 -42.99
C ASN A 256 -5.93 -4.09 -43.41
N LYS A 257 -5.29 -4.25 -44.57
CA LYS A 257 -4.24 -3.35 -45.06
C LYS A 257 -4.71 -1.90 -45.21
N GLU A 258 -6.00 -1.68 -45.45
CA GLU A 258 -6.61 -0.35 -45.53
C GLU A 258 -6.77 0.36 -44.17
N LEU A 259 -6.79 -0.39 -43.05
CA LEU A 259 -6.80 0.17 -41.69
C LEU A 259 -5.41 0.62 -41.23
N PHE A 260 -4.35 0.10 -41.86
CA PHE A 260 -2.97 0.50 -41.60
C PHE A 260 -2.50 1.44 -42.72
N MET A 261 -2.82 2.73 -42.59
CA MET A 261 -2.26 3.75 -43.48
C MET A 261 -0.73 3.81 -43.33
N PRO A 262 0.05 3.52 -44.38
CA PRO A 262 1.49 3.71 -44.35
C PRO A 262 1.77 5.21 -44.32
N LEU A 263 2.47 5.69 -43.29
CA LEU A 263 3.09 7.01 -43.36
C LEU A 263 4.25 6.94 -44.37
N ASN A 264 3.94 7.39 -45.59
CA ASN A 264 4.85 7.76 -46.66
C ASN A 264 5.48 6.61 -47.48
N GLU A 265 5.02 6.50 -48.74
CA GLU A 265 5.60 5.68 -49.79
C GLU A 265 6.98 6.19 -50.22
N GLN A 266 8.00 5.34 -50.08
CA GLN A 266 9.03 5.20 -51.12
C GLN A 266 9.34 3.71 -51.28
N VAL A 267 8.72 3.14 -52.32
CA VAL A 267 8.81 1.75 -52.76
C VAL A 267 10.22 1.42 -53.25
N LYS A 268 10.83 0.35 -52.71
CA LYS A 268 11.76 -0.56 -53.41
C LYS A 268 11.71 -1.95 -52.75
N ASP A 269 11.01 -2.89 -53.37
CA ASP A 269 11.10 -4.34 -53.13
C ASP A 269 12.14 -4.98 -54.08
N PRO A 270 12.50 -6.29 -53.98
CA PRO A 270 12.83 -7.06 -52.77
C PRO A 270 14.12 -7.91 -52.95
N LYS A 271 14.79 -8.29 -51.86
CA LYS A 271 15.71 -9.45 -51.83
C LYS A 271 15.68 -10.11 -50.44
N GLU A 272 15.18 -11.34 -50.41
CA GLU A 272 15.43 -12.34 -49.34
C GLU A 272 16.37 -13.44 -49.90
N PRO A 273 16.91 -14.38 -49.09
CA PRO A 273 16.82 -14.53 -47.63
C PRO A 273 18.21 -14.69 -46.96
N GLY A 274 18.31 -14.38 -45.66
CA GLY A 274 19.52 -14.61 -44.88
C GLY A 274 19.23 -14.71 -43.39
N SER A 275 19.05 -15.95 -42.93
CA SER A 275 19.23 -16.46 -41.55
C SER A 275 19.68 -15.44 -40.49
N ALA A 276 18.76 -15.05 -39.61
CA ALA A 276 19.08 -14.44 -38.31
C ALA A 276 18.02 -14.83 -37.27
N GLY A 277 17.94 -16.14 -36.97
CA GLY A 277 17.03 -16.69 -35.97
C GLY A 277 17.50 -16.57 -34.51
N ASP A 278 18.75 -16.19 -34.25
CA ASP A 278 19.36 -16.35 -32.92
C ASP A 278 19.65 -15.05 -32.16
N ALA A 279 19.14 -13.89 -32.60
CA ALA A 279 19.50 -12.59 -31.99
C ALA A 279 18.37 -11.91 -31.18
N LEU A 280 17.22 -12.58 -30.99
CA LEU A 280 16.02 -11.96 -30.38
C LEU A 280 15.68 -12.47 -28.97
N GLU A 281 16.26 -13.58 -28.51
CA GLU A 281 16.05 -14.07 -27.14
C GLU A 281 16.87 -13.29 -26.10
N GLU A 282 18.08 -12.80 -26.44
CA GLU A 282 18.91 -12.03 -25.47
C GLU A 282 18.37 -10.62 -25.15
N LYS A 283 17.39 -10.11 -25.90
CA LYS A 283 16.77 -8.79 -25.62
C LYS A 283 15.52 -8.88 -24.76
N GLU A 284 14.95 -10.07 -24.54
CA GLU A 284 13.82 -10.24 -23.63
C GLU A 284 14.26 -10.12 -22.16
N ASP A 285 15.52 -10.43 -21.85
CA ASP A 285 16.07 -10.34 -20.50
C ASP A 285 16.58 -8.95 -20.11
N LEU A 286 16.91 -8.09 -21.08
CA LEU A 286 17.31 -6.70 -20.81
C LEU A 286 16.14 -5.82 -20.34
N PHE A 287 14.91 -6.13 -20.75
CA PHE A 287 13.71 -5.44 -20.26
C PHE A 287 13.45 -5.71 -18.76
N TRP A 288 13.94 -6.82 -18.24
CA TRP A 288 13.83 -7.17 -16.82
C TRP A 288 14.83 -6.44 -15.92
N VAL A 289 15.96 -5.95 -16.46
CA VAL A 289 16.92 -5.12 -15.72
C VAL A 289 16.56 -3.64 -15.81
N GLU A 290 15.99 -3.21 -16.93
CA GLU A 290 15.51 -1.83 -17.15
C GLU A 290 14.09 -1.56 -16.61
N SER A 291 13.43 -2.53 -15.99
CA SER A 291 12.22 -2.26 -15.20
C SER A 291 12.52 -1.49 -13.89
N CYS A 292 13.80 -1.19 -13.62
CA CYS A 292 14.26 -0.04 -12.84
C CYS A 292 15.02 0.95 -13.75
N VAL A 293 14.34 1.61 -14.70
CA VAL A 293 14.99 2.67 -15.50
C VAL A 293 14.96 4.01 -14.77
N PRO A 294 16.09 4.76 -14.80
CA PRO A 294 16.29 5.98 -14.04
C PRO A 294 15.54 7.16 -14.65
N ALA A 295 15.30 8.15 -13.79
CA ALA A 295 14.86 9.49 -14.15
C ALA A 295 15.59 10.05 -15.37
N VAL A 296 14.88 10.21 -16.49
CA VAL A 296 15.30 11.08 -17.59
C VAL A 296 14.46 12.34 -17.52
N LEU A 297 15.12 13.39 -17.02
CA LEU A 297 14.69 14.77 -16.95
C LEU A 297 14.54 15.34 -18.37
N GLY A 298 13.38 15.92 -18.66
CA GLY A 298 13.13 16.73 -19.84
C GLY A 298 12.00 17.70 -19.55
N ASN A 299 12.36 18.96 -19.29
CA ASN A 299 11.50 20.04 -18.81
C ASN A 299 10.26 20.30 -19.68
N GLN A 300 9.06 20.26 -19.10
CA GLN A 300 8.19 21.42 -18.82
C GLN A 300 6.81 20.94 -18.33
N ASP A 301 6.18 21.77 -17.50
CA ASP A 301 4.84 21.67 -16.90
C ASP A 301 4.71 20.92 -15.55
N GLN A 302 4.41 21.73 -14.54
CA GLN A 302 4.52 21.45 -13.10
C GLN A 302 3.41 20.55 -12.52
N ASP A 303 2.51 20.00 -13.33
CA ASP A 303 1.33 19.26 -12.83
C ASP A 303 1.53 17.74 -12.71
N VAL A 304 2.64 17.19 -13.19
CA VAL A 304 2.90 15.73 -13.22
C VAL A 304 3.85 15.23 -12.13
N SER A 305 4.43 16.15 -11.35
CA SER A 305 5.42 15.83 -10.29
C SER A 305 4.83 15.06 -9.09
N PHE A 306 3.50 14.95 -8.97
CA PHE A 306 2.85 14.25 -7.87
C PHE A 306 2.64 12.74 -8.10
N PHE A 307 2.66 12.27 -9.35
CA PHE A 307 2.39 10.85 -9.67
C PHE A 307 3.62 9.95 -9.62
N ALA A 308 4.83 10.51 -9.77
CA ALA A 308 6.08 9.75 -9.73
C ALA A 308 6.49 9.34 -8.31
N VAL A 309 6.06 10.06 -7.27
CA VAL A 309 6.44 9.79 -5.87
C VAL A 309 5.64 8.61 -5.27
N MET A 310 4.56 8.18 -5.91
CA MET A 310 3.65 7.15 -5.36
C MET A 310 3.94 5.71 -5.80
N LYS A 311 4.89 5.49 -6.73
CA LYS A 311 5.39 4.17 -7.14
C LYS A 311 6.81 3.95 -6.57
N CYS A 312 6.86 3.56 -5.29
CA CYS A 312 7.91 2.76 -4.64
C CYS A 312 7.28 2.11 -3.40
#